data_AF-A0A524QJ91-F1
#
_entry.id   AF-A0A524QJ91-F1
#
_cell.length_a   1.000
_cell.length_b   1.000
_cell.length_c   1.000
_cell.angle_alpha   90.00
_cell.angle_beta   90.00
_cell.angle_gamma   90.00
#
_symmetry.space_group_name_H-M   'P 1'
#
loop_
_entity.id
_entity.type
_entity.pdbx_description
1 polymer ?
#
loop_
_entity_poly.entity_id
_entity_poly.type
_entity_poly.pdbx_seq_one_letter_code
_entity_poly.pdbx_strand_id
1 'polypeptide(L)'
;MNRILIVSVLIIFPHMFAGGDFHRDDYHSTGPATCYTLPSFLSWQADIVDYGDAPESYGSAYHVIDGKNYLGEAPDGEAGNQPSPEADADDIMGFDDEDGVIFPDLYQGVTVTVPVKITGFAYLNVWIDWNGDGDFRDNGERVITDNIIVTGTANLSVKVPGNAVISKPTFARFRFGPKSTSKPSYGSSGSATYGEVEDYMIKILCLPPNAPLVGEITNPTCEGTTGSVVLNGLPEAGMWTLTRLPDNTVTTGTGPTTTISGLDPGTYTFTITNADGCTSQPSSDVVISLDPGSTPSVIITDPEPVCAPGTADLTAEEITSGSTEDLIYSYWT
;
A
#
# COMPACT_ATOMS: atom_id res chain seq x y z
N MET A 1 -3.77 -4.44 45.18
CA MET A 1 -2.63 -4.73 44.30
C MET A 1 -2.97 -4.23 42.91
N ASN A 2 -2.25 -3.37 42.19
CA ASN A 2 -1.19 -2.40 42.46
C ASN A 2 -1.51 -1.27 41.46
N ARG A 3 -1.69 -0.03 41.92
CA ARG A 3 -1.67 1.17 41.07
C ARG A 3 -0.37 1.90 41.35
N ILE A 4 0.37 2.17 40.27
CA ILE A 4 1.68 2.80 40.28
C ILE A 4 1.54 4.33 40.36
N LEU A 5 2.51 4.90 41.07
CA LEU A 5 2.74 6.27 41.50
C LEU A 5 3.32 7.15 40.38
N ILE A 6 2.90 8.41 40.28
CA ILE A 6 3.74 9.48 39.71
C ILE A 6 3.69 10.68 40.64
N VAL A 7 4.86 11.06 41.16
CA VAL A 7 5.11 12.24 41.99
C VAL A 7 5.72 13.31 41.08
N SER A 8 5.09 14.49 41.04
CA SER A 8 5.64 15.69 40.40
C SER A 8 6.84 16.21 41.19
N VAL A 9 7.95 16.47 40.51
CA VAL A 9 9.11 17.17 41.06
C VAL A 9 9.09 18.61 40.54
N LEU A 10 8.89 19.56 41.44
CA LEU A 10 8.99 21.00 41.19
C LEU A 10 10.34 21.47 41.75
N ILE A 11 11.24 21.93 40.90
CA ILE A 11 12.49 22.57 41.32
C ILE A 11 12.33 24.08 41.16
N ILE A 12 12.43 24.79 42.28
CA ILE A 12 12.41 26.25 42.38
C ILE A 12 13.85 26.73 42.51
N PHE A 13 14.28 27.67 41.67
CA PHE A 13 15.44 28.52 41.94
C PHE A 13 14.97 29.95 42.22
N PRO A 14 15.35 30.57 43.36
CA PRO A 14 15.35 32.03 43.47
C PRO A 14 16.54 32.56 42.65
N HIS A 15 16.54 33.77 42.10
CA HIS A 15 16.97 34.96 42.81
C HIS A 15 16.46 36.23 42.13
N MET A 16 16.06 37.16 42.98
CA MET A 16 15.58 38.50 42.69
C MET A 16 16.70 39.39 42.11
N PHE A 17 16.39 40.19 41.09
CA PHE A 17 17.11 41.45 40.85
C PHE A 17 16.30 42.59 41.48
N ALA A 18 16.88 43.23 42.50
CA ALA A 18 16.50 44.55 42.98
C ALA A 18 17.71 45.47 42.78
N GLY A 19 17.45 46.68 42.27
CA GLY A 19 18.49 47.65 41.90
C GLY A 19 19.20 48.29 43.11
N GLY A 20 20.25 49.06 42.80
CA GLY A 20 20.96 49.86 43.79
C GLY A 20 22.25 50.48 43.26
N ASP A 21 22.12 51.73 42.81
CA ASP A 21 23.04 52.87 42.89
C ASP A 21 24.48 52.86 42.36
N PHE A 22 24.69 53.92 41.58
CA PHE A 22 25.91 54.44 41.00
C PHE A 22 26.73 55.15 42.09
N HIS A 23 27.93 54.66 42.39
CA HIS A 23 28.95 55.45 43.07
C HIS A 23 30.20 55.64 42.22
N ARG A 24 30.59 56.91 42.18
CA ARG A 24 31.70 57.52 41.47
C ARG A 24 32.96 57.37 42.32
N ASP A 25 34.09 57.30 41.63
CA ASP A 25 35.46 57.51 42.13
C ASP A 25 36.13 56.29 42.84
N ASP A 26 36.88 55.51 42.06
CA ASP A 26 38.35 55.43 42.13
C ASP A 26 38.89 54.08 41.59
N TYR A 27 39.41 54.09 40.35
CA TYR A 27 40.74 53.52 40.09
C TYR A 27 41.28 54.00 38.74
N HIS A 28 42.23 54.94 38.78
CA HIS A 28 43.20 55.10 37.72
C HIS A 28 44.16 53.90 37.74
N SER A 29 44.21 53.15 36.64
CA SER A 29 45.42 52.45 36.24
C SER A 29 45.53 52.46 34.72
N THR A 30 46.51 53.21 34.23
CA THR A 30 46.92 53.33 32.84
C THR A 30 47.61 52.05 32.40
N GLY A 31 47.02 51.31 31.45
CA GLY A 31 47.63 50.18 30.76
C GLY A 31 46.95 49.93 29.41
N PRO A 32 47.68 49.50 28.37
CA PRO A 32 47.13 49.40 27.02
C PRO A 32 46.16 48.23 26.90
N ALA A 33 45.09 48.45 26.13
CA ALA A 33 43.98 47.54 25.91
C ALA A 33 44.41 46.08 25.71
N THR A 34 44.01 45.22 26.66
CA THR A 34 43.93 43.78 26.40
C THR A 34 42.64 43.52 25.62
N CYS A 35 42.83 42.95 24.43
CA CYS A 35 41.80 42.37 23.58
C CYS A 35 40.70 41.69 24.41
N TYR A 36 39.51 42.29 24.47
CA TYR A 36 38.32 41.53 24.79
C TYR A 36 38.09 40.59 23.59
N THR A 37 38.43 39.32 23.76
CA THR A 37 37.91 38.27 22.90
C THR A 37 36.39 38.34 23.02
N LEU A 38 35.74 38.75 21.94
CA LEU A 38 34.29 38.60 21.82
C LEU A 38 33.95 37.17 22.23
N PRO A 39 32.97 36.97 23.13
CA PRO A 39 32.59 35.63 23.51
C PRO A 39 32.08 34.93 22.25
N SER A 40 32.67 33.77 21.96
CA SER A 40 32.30 32.91 20.83
C SER A 40 30.90 32.34 21.05
N PHE A 41 29.89 33.16 20.78
CA PHE A 41 28.48 32.76 20.71
C PHE A 41 27.82 33.49 19.55
N LEU A 42 28.17 33.09 18.32
CA LEU A 42 27.26 33.04 17.16
C LEU A 42 28.01 32.42 15.98
N SER A 43 28.16 31.09 16.01
CA SER A 43 28.50 30.31 14.82
C SER A 43 27.19 29.70 14.32
N TRP A 44 26.30 30.52 13.76
CA TRP A 44 25.30 30.00 12.82
C TRP A 44 26.05 29.78 11.51
N GLN A 45 26.80 28.69 11.43
CA GLN A 45 27.11 28.11 10.14
C GLN A 45 26.11 26.96 10.00
N ALA A 46 24.96 27.26 9.40
CA ALA A 46 24.26 26.24 8.63
C ALA A 46 25.29 25.78 7.60
N ASP A 47 25.63 24.49 7.62
CA ASP A 47 26.53 23.98 6.61
C ASP A 47 25.90 24.26 5.24
N ILE A 48 26.75 24.50 4.24
CA ILE A 48 26.30 24.97 2.92
C ILE A 48 26.06 23.82 1.96
N VAL A 49 26.02 22.60 2.49
CA VAL A 49 25.93 21.36 1.74
C VAL A 49 24.82 20.58 2.39
N ASP A 50 23.84 20.20 1.60
CA ASP A 50 22.87 19.20 2.01
C ASP A 50 23.36 17.82 1.48
N TYR A 51 23.37 16.84 2.38
CA TYR A 51 23.71 15.46 2.17
C TYR A 51 22.48 14.58 2.32
N GLY A 52 22.20 13.76 1.31
CA GLY A 52 21.24 12.68 1.47
C GLY A 52 21.73 11.62 2.48
N ASP A 53 20.79 10.95 3.11
CA ASP A 53 21.01 10.14 4.30
C ASP A 53 20.57 8.65 4.12
N ALA A 54 20.27 8.23 2.88
CA ALA A 54 19.97 6.82 2.60
C ALA A 54 21.09 5.89 3.13
N PRO A 55 20.77 4.60 3.42
CA PRO A 55 21.73 3.66 3.95
C PRO A 55 23.05 3.61 3.16
N GLU A 56 24.15 3.37 3.87
CA GLU A 56 25.51 3.50 3.31
C GLU A 56 25.74 2.76 1.98
N SER A 57 25.02 1.65 1.74
CA SER A 57 25.12 0.87 0.50
C SER A 57 24.71 1.65 -0.76
N TYR A 58 23.76 2.59 -0.65
CA TYR A 58 23.28 3.44 -1.75
C TYR A 58 24.31 4.51 -2.16
N GLY A 59 25.32 4.73 -1.33
CA GLY A 59 26.37 5.72 -1.51
C GLY A 59 25.91 7.14 -1.16
N SER A 60 26.89 8.00 -0.88
CA SER A 60 26.66 9.40 -0.50
C SER A 60 26.37 10.28 -1.72
N ALA A 61 25.32 11.10 -1.64
CA ALA A 61 25.03 12.19 -2.57
C ALA A 61 24.95 13.48 -1.77
N TYR A 62 25.39 14.59 -2.36
CA TYR A 62 25.25 15.91 -1.73
C TYR A 62 25.20 17.04 -2.73
N HIS A 63 24.52 18.12 -2.37
CA HIS A 63 24.38 19.34 -3.16
C HIS A 63 24.87 20.54 -2.35
N VAL A 64 25.49 21.51 -3.02
CA VAL A 64 25.75 22.81 -2.38
C VAL A 64 24.45 23.60 -2.35
N ILE A 65 24.03 24.09 -1.19
CA ILE A 65 22.79 24.85 -1.06
C ILE A 65 22.97 26.24 -1.70
N ASP A 66 22.08 26.59 -2.64
CA ASP A 66 22.09 27.89 -3.31
C ASP A 66 20.96 28.84 -2.89
N GLY A 67 20.09 28.37 -1.97
CA GLY A 67 18.94 29.08 -1.44
C GLY A 67 17.85 29.38 -2.47
N LYS A 68 17.86 28.70 -3.63
CA LYS A 68 16.95 28.97 -4.76
C LYS A 68 16.31 27.73 -5.34
N ASN A 69 17.04 26.62 -5.38
CA ASN A 69 16.62 25.39 -6.01
C ASN A 69 16.54 24.29 -4.95
N TYR A 70 15.33 23.92 -4.59
CA TYR A 70 15.04 22.88 -3.60
C TYR A 70 13.66 22.29 -3.86
N LEU A 71 13.43 21.13 -3.30
CA LEU A 71 12.21 20.37 -3.16
C LEU A 71 11.55 20.85 -1.85
N GLY A 72 10.22 20.83 -1.80
CA GLY A 72 9.54 21.14 -0.55
C GLY A 72 9.85 22.53 0.07
N GLU A 73 10.13 22.55 1.37
CA GLU A 73 10.60 23.72 2.12
C GLU A 73 12.12 23.92 1.96
N ALA A 74 12.70 24.96 2.57
CA ALA A 74 14.10 25.27 2.32
C ALA A 74 15.06 24.30 3.03
N PRO A 75 16.09 23.77 2.34
CA PRO A 75 17.04 22.84 2.93
C PRO A 75 17.84 23.49 4.04
N ASP A 76 18.14 22.74 5.09
CA ASP A 76 19.31 22.95 5.92
C ASP A 76 20.50 22.13 5.39
N GLY A 77 21.65 22.25 6.04
CA GLY A 77 22.86 21.61 5.55
C GLY A 77 23.66 21.03 6.69
N GLU A 78 24.44 20.00 6.36
CA GLU A 78 25.14 19.14 7.32
C GLU A 78 26.66 19.21 7.13
N ALA A 79 27.36 18.95 8.24
CA ALA A 79 28.82 18.87 8.26
C ALA A 79 29.36 17.64 7.51
N GLY A 80 28.50 16.68 7.15
CA GLY A 80 28.86 15.47 6.43
C GLY A 80 27.69 14.48 6.34
N ASN A 81 27.89 13.45 5.53
CA ASN A 81 26.91 12.39 5.26
C ASN A 81 26.51 11.62 6.53
N GLN A 82 25.21 11.41 6.73
CA GLN A 82 24.65 10.78 7.94
C GLN A 82 23.75 9.58 7.59
N PRO A 83 24.28 8.46 7.06
CA PRO A 83 23.42 7.40 6.57
C PRO A 83 22.60 6.77 7.70
N SER A 84 21.28 6.66 7.51
CA SER A 84 20.31 6.08 8.44
C SER A 84 19.67 4.81 7.86
N PRO A 85 19.20 3.85 8.69
CA PRO A 85 18.44 2.70 8.20
C PRO A 85 17.05 3.05 7.69
N GLU A 86 16.53 4.23 8.03
CA GLU A 86 15.18 4.70 7.69
C GLU A 86 15.18 5.91 6.73
N ALA A 87 16.36 6.48 6.43
CA ALA A 87 16.51 7.77 5.73
C ALA A 87 15.74 8.88 6.49
N ASP A 88 16.22 9.18 7.70
CA ASP A 88 15.61 10.09 8.68
C ASP A 88 16.66 10.70 9.66
N ALA A 89 17.95 10.71 9.32
CA ALA A 89 19.01 11.10 10.25
C ALA A 89 19.17 12.62 10.40
N ASP A 90 19.09 13.34 9.29
CA ASP A 90 18.97 14.81 9.19
C ASP A 90 17.66 15.29 9.82
N ASP A 91 16.54 14.60 9.61
CA ASP A 91 15.25 14.85 10.29
C ASP A 91 15.37 14.93 11.83
N ILE A 92 16.22 14.06 12.41
CA ILE A 92 16.38 13.94 13.86
C ILE A 92 17.28 15.05 14.43
N MET A 93 18.11 15.68 13.59
CA MET A 93 19.14 16.66 13.99
C MET A 93 19.00 18.04 13.33
N GLY A 94 17.92 18.29 12.58
CA GLY A 94 17.72 19.50 11.76
C GLY A 94 16.24 19.87 11.53
N PHE A 95 15.95 20.48 10.39
CA PHE A 95 14.60 20.58 9.83
C PHE A 95 14.31 19.34 8.98
N ASP A 96 13.04 19.03 8.78
CA ASP A 96 12.59 17.95 7.89
C ASP A 96 12.62 18.51 6.47
N ASP A 97 13.69 18.19 5.73
CA ASP A 97 13.84 18.53 4.32
C ASP A 97 13.48 17.36 3.38
N GLU A 98 13.12 16.18 3.89
CA GLU A 98 12.35 15.11 3.21
C GLU A 98 10.85 15.45 3.01
N ASP A 99 10.53 16.70 2.72
CA ASP A 99 9.15 17.20 2.69
C ASP A 99 8.65 17.56 1.27
N GLY A 100 9.53 17.39 0.27
CA GLY A 100 9.28 17.64 -1.14
C GLY A 100 8.40 16.60 -1.82
N VAL A 101 8.40 15.34 -1.38
CA VAL A 101 7.71 14.23 -2.04
C VAL A 101 6.64 13.60 -1.15
N ILE A 102 5.43 13.42 -1.71
CA ILE A 102 4.38 12.64 -1.04
C ILE A 102 4.13 11.36 -1.84
N PHE A 103 4.54 10.22 -1.29
CA PHE A 103 4.34 8.93 -1.95
C PHE A 103 2.89 8.42 -1.84
N PRO A 104 2.24 8.09 -2.96
CA PRO A 104 1.06 7.24 -2.94
C PRO A 104 1.45 5.77 -2.69
N ASP A 105 0.46 4.90 -2.50
CA ASP A 105 0.70 3.45 -2.48
C ASP A 105 1.33 2.98 -3.81
N LEU A 106 2.50 2.35 -3.71
CA LEU A 106 3.25 1.83 -4.84
C LEU A 106 2.92 0.35 -5.05
N TYR A 107 1.97 0.05 -5.93
CA TYR A 107 1.64 -1.33 -6.28
C TYR A 107 2.48 -1.85 -7.46
N GLN A 108 2.99 -3.08 -7.34
CA GLN A 108 3.69 -3.75 -8.45
C GLN A 108 2.91 -3.68 -9.76
N GLY A 109 3.60 -3.33 -10.84
CA GLY A 109 3.04 -3.26 -12.20
C GLY A 109 2.15 -2.06 -12.48
N VAL A 110 1.86 -1.22 -11.48
CA VAL A 110 0.98 -0.05 -11.61
C VAL A 110 1.81 1.20 -11.94
N THR A 111 1.24 2.07 -12.78
CA THR A 111 1.76 3.43 -12.97
C THR A 111 1.04 4.37 -12.03
N VAL A 112 1.80 5.05 -11.17
CA VAL A 112 1.30 5.99 -10.17
C VAL A 112 1.73 7.42 -10.52
N THR A 113 1.01 8.40 -9.99
CA THR A 113 1.39 9.81 -10.07
C THR A 113 1.98 10.24 -8.73
N VAL A 114 3.26 10.60 -8.72
CA VAL A 114 3.99 11.07 -7.53
C VAL A 114 4.08 12.59 -7.56
N PRO A 115 3.38 13.32 -6.67
CA PRO A 115 3.52 14.77 -6.54
C PRO A 115 4.85 15.13 -5.87
N VAL A 116 5.55 16.10 -6.44
CA VAL A 116 6.81 16.66 -5.93
C VAL A 116 6.67 18.18 -5.86
N LYS A 117 6.79 18.77 -4.68
CA LYS A 117 6.83 20.22 -4.48
C LYS A 117 8.22 20.72 -4.79
N ILE A 118 8.31 21.79 -5.57
CA ILE A 118 9.58 22.34 -6.06
C ILE A 118 9.57 23.85 -5.91
N THR A 119 10.70 24.39 -5.46
CA THR A 119 11.06 25.79 -5.49
C THR A 119 12.28 26.01 -6.39
N GLY A 120 12.23 27.04 -7.23
CA GLY A 120 13.31 27.35 -8.18
C GLY A 120 13.09 26.83 -9.60
N PHE A 121 14.20 26.59 -10.29
CA PHE A 121 14.26 26.12 -11.68
C PHE A 121 15.56 25.34 -11.91
N ALA A 122 15.44 24.02 -12.00
CA ALA A 122 16.57 23.13 -12.19
C ALA A 122 16.13 21.81 -12.85
N TYR A 123 17.01 20.81 -12.84
CA TYR A 123 16.74 19.48 -13.35
C TYR A 123 16.46 18.53 -12.19
N LEU A 124 15.30 17.88 -12.21
CA LEU A 124 14.97 16.80 -11.31
C LEU A 124 15.50 15.47 -11.85
N ASN A 125 16.13 14.70 -10.96
CA ASN A 125 16.53 13.32 -11.19
C ASN A 125 16.01 12.46 -10.05
N VAL A 126 15.53 11.27 -10.39
CA VAL A 126 14.91 10.36 -9.41
C VAL A 126 15.44 8.97 -9.64
N TRP A 127 15.90 8.33 -8.57
CA TRP A 127 16.24 6.93 -8.52
C TRP A 127 15.34 6.20 -7.52
N ILE A 128 14.97 4.97 -7.84
CA ILE A 128 14.22 4.09 -6.94
C ILE A 128 14.85 2.70 -7.06
N ASP A 129 15.28 2.13 -5.93
CA ASP A 129 15.74 0.75 -5.87
C ASP A 129 14.53 -0.17 -5.93
N TRP A 130 14.30 -0.74 -7.09
CA TRP A 130 13.13 -1.58 -7.32
C TRP A 130 13.35 -3.00 -6.81
N ASN A 131 14.58 -3.49 -6.77
CA ASN A 131 14.87 -4.89 -6.45
C ASN A 131 15.26 -5.10 -4.96
N GLY A 132 15.46 -4.00 -4.23
CA GLY A 132 15.85 -3.94 -2.84
C GLY A 132 17.26 -4.43 -2.59
N ASP A 133 18.19 -4.35 -3.54
CA ASP A 133 19.55 -4.87 -3.38
C ASP A 133 20.52 -3.90 -2.70
N GLY A 134 20.07 -2.68 -2.43
CA GLY A 134 20.83 -1.70 -1.68
C GLY A 134 21.63 -0.74 -2.53
N ASP A 135 21.37 -0.65 -3.84
CA ASP A 135 21.94 0.38 -4.70
C ASP A 135 20.97 0.91 -5.78
N PHE A 136 21.46 1.83 -6.63
CA PHE A 136 20.68 2.49 -7.69
C PHE A 136 21.29 2.26 -9.08
N ARG A 137 21.98 1.13 -9.29
CA ARG A 137 22.81 0.88 -10.48
C ARG A 137 22.11 0.02 -11.51
N ASP A 138 20.95 -0.56 -11.18
CA ASP A 138 20.25 -1.42 -12.11
C ASP A 138 19.48 -0.67 -13.18
N ASN A 139 19.25 -1.38 -14.28
CA ASN A 139 18.47 -0.87 -15.39
C ASN A 139 17.01 -0.66 -14.97
N GLY A 140 16.56 0.59 -15.01
CA GLY A 140 15.19 0.98 -14.67
C GLY A 140 15.07 1.66 -13.30
N GLU A 141 16.14 1.68 -12.50
CA GLU A 141 16.15 2.36 -11.20
C GLU A 141 16.28 3.86 -11.33
N ARG A 142 16.95 4.36 -12.37
CA ARG A 142 16.84 5.76 -12.74
C ARG A 142 15.49 6.02 -13.42
N VAL A 143 14.51 6.45 -12.64
CA VAL A 143 13.12 6.66 -13.06
C VAL A 143 12.97 7.96 -13.84
N ILE A 144 13.64 9.03 -13.40
CA ILE A 144 13.58 10.36 -14.04
C ILE A 144 15.00 10.83 -14.34
N THR A 145 15.20 11.36 -15.55
CA THR A 145 16.49 11.85 -16.03
C THR A 145 16.35 13.27 -16.55
N ASP A 146 17.06 14.20 -15.92
CA ASP A 146 17.17 15.59 -16.35
C ASP A 146 15.83 16.24 -16.70
N ASN A 147 14.81 16.02 -15.86
CA ASN A 147 13.51 16.60 -16.10
C ASN A 147 13.51 18.04 -15.63
N ILE A 148 13.42 18.97 -16.57
CA ILE A 148 13.45 20.40 -16.26
C ILE A 148 12.12 20.81 -15.64
N ILE A 149 12.17 21.32 -14.41
CA ILE A 149 10.99 21.73 -13.66
C ILE A 149 11.18 23.16 -13.13
N VAL A 150 10.08 23.90 -13.05
CA VAL A 150 9.98 25.22 -12.42
C VAL A 150 9.14 25.11 -11.14
N THR A 151 9.22 26.14 -10.30
CA THR A 151 8.47 26.26 -9.05
C THR A 151 7.00 25.85 -9.18
N GLY A 152 6.53 25.04 -8.23
CA GLY A 152 5.19 24.48 -8.18
C GLY A 152 5.19 23.00 -7.82
N THR A 153 4.08 22.31 -8.07
CA THR A 153 3.99 20.85 -7.88
C THR A 153 4.16 20.15 -9.22
N ALA A 154 5.23 19.38 -9.39
CA ALA A 154 5.39 18.44 -10.49
C ALA A 154 4.66 17.13 -10.18
N ASN A 155 4.02 16.54 -11.20
CA ASN A 155 3.32 15.27 -11.06
C ASN A 155 4.04 14.23 -11.92
N LEU A 156 4.90 13.44 -11.28
CA LEU A 156 5.75 12.46 -11.95
C LEU A 156 4.95 11.18 -12.23
N SER A 157 4.98 10.72 -13.49
CA SER A 157 4.40 9.43 -13.86
C SER A 157 5.44 8.32 -13.62
N VAL A 158 5.29 7.59 -12.52
CA VAL A 158 6.22 6.53 -12.11
C VAL A 158 5.61 5.15 -12.37
N LYS A 159 6.27 4.32 -13.17
CA LYS A 159 5.84 2.93 -13.41
C LYS A 159 6.59 1.98 -12.47
N VAL A 160 5.87 1.39 -11.53
CA VAL A 160 6.42 0.37 -10.63
C VAL A 160 6.60 -0.94 -11.41
N PRO A 161 7.80 -1.55 -11.42
CA PRO A 161 8.01 -2.85 -12.06
C PRO A 161 7.13 -3.95 -11.43
N GLY A 162 6.67 -4.89 -12.25
CA GLY A 162 5.84 -6.02 -11.78
C GLY A 162 6.58 -7.00 -10.87
N ASN A 163 7.92 -6.93 -10.85
CA ASN A 163 8.81 -7.76 -10.06
C ASN A 163 9.53 -6.99 -8.95
N ALA A 164 9.07 -5.77 -8.62
CA ALA A 164 9.70 -4.96 -7.60
C ALA A 164 9.59 -5.62 -6.21
N VAL A 165 10.54 -5.35 -5.31
CA VAL A 165 10.63 -5.99 -4.00
C VAL A 165 9.42 -5.66 -3.12
N ILE A 166 8.73 -6.68 -2.62
CA ILE A 166 7.57 -6.50 -1.72
C ILE A 166 7.82 -7.04 -0.31
N SER A 167 8.93 -7.75 -0.12
CA SER A 167 9.25 -8.45 1.14
C SER A 167 9.88 -7.55 2.20
N LYS A 168 10.32 -6.35 1.82
CA LYS A 168 10.98 -5.36 2.68
C LYS A 168 10.83 -3.95 2.11
N PRO A 169 11.04 -2.89 2.92
CA PRO A 169 11.23 -1.54 2.42
C PRO A 169 12.46 -1.44 1.50
N THR A 170 12.48 -0.40 0.69
CA THR A 170 13.56 -0.01 -0.22
C THR A 170 13.66 1.51 -0.27
N PHE A 171 14.54 2.10 -1.08
CA PHE A 171 14.83 3.53 -1.04
C PHE A 171 14.58 4.21 -2.38
N ALA A 172 14.27 5.49 -2.31
CA ALA A 172 14.24 6.41 -3.43
C ALA A 172 15.13 7.62 -3.12
N ARG A 173 15.78 8.15 -4.15
CA ARG A 173 16.60 9.37 -4.06
C ARG A 173 16.14 10.39 -5.07
N PHE A 174 15.88 11.61 -4.60
CA PHE A 174 15.55 12.76 -5.42
C PHE A 174 16.74 13.70 -5.41
N ARG A 175 17.15 14.19 -6.58
CA ARG A 175 18.20 15.20 -6.71
C ARG A 175 17.71 16.30 -7.62
N PHE A 176 17.57 17.51 -7.08
CA PHE A 176 17.14 18.69 -7.82
C PHE A 176 18.31 19.64 -7.97
N GLY A 177 18.80 19.86 -9.20
CA GLY A 177 20.00 20.66 -9.40
C GLY A 177 20.53 20.64 -10.84
N PRO A 178 21.86 20.60 -11.04
CA PRO A 178 22.43 20.60 -12.38
C PRO A 178 22.03 19.35 -13.17
N LYS A 179 22.14 19.46 -14.50
CA LYS A 179 21.90 18.36 -15.42
C LYS A 179 22.79 17.17 -15.07
N SER A 180 22.20 16.07 -14.58
CA SER A 180 22.90 14.89 -14.08
C SER A 180 23.73 14.20 -15.16
N THR A 181 23.28 14.19 -16.43
CA THR A 181 24.09 13.59 -17.51
C THR A 181 25.30 14.44 -17.92
N SER A 182 25.49 15.64 -17.36
CA SER A 182 26.63 16.49 -17.70
C SER A 182 27.92 16.10 -16.97
N LYS A 183 27.82 15.44 -15.82
CA LYS A 183 28.97 14.92 -15.06
C LYS A 183 28.59 13.67 -14.26
N PRO A 184 29.44 12.63 -14.20
CA PRO A 184 29.16 11.43 -13.41
C PRO A 184 28.89 11.68 -11.92
N SER A 185 29.49 12.71 -11.31
CA SER A 185 29.27 13.05 -9.89
C SER A 185 27.87 13.58 -9.59
N TYR A 186 27.09 13.93 -10.61
CA TYR A 186 25.69 14.35 -10.48
C TYR A 186 24.73 13.15 -10.62
N GLY A 187 25.23 11.92 -10.58
CA GLY A 187 24.45 10.68 -10.67
C GLY A 187 23.65 10.36 -9.40
N SER A 188 23.38 9.09 -9.12
CA SER A 188 22.72 8.69 -7.87
C SER A 188 23.60 8.91 -6.63
N SER A 189 24.91 9.07 -6.81
CA SER A 189 25.88 9.41 -5.78
C SER A 189 26.85 10.48 -6.28
N GLY A 190 27.59 11.09 -5.35
CA GLY A 190 28.56 12.15 -5.60
C GLY A 190 28.00 13.56 -5.46
N SER A 191 28.84 14.54 -5.78
CA SER A 191 28.60 15.95 -5.50
C SER A 191 27.98 16.73 -6.65
N ALA A 192 27.00 17.58 -6.33
CA ALA A 192 26.46 18.60 -7.21
C ALA A 192 26.84 20.02 -6.76
N THR A 193 26.87 20.94 -7.73
CA THR A 193 27.32 22.33 -7.51
C THR A 193 26.26 23.26 -6.96
N TYR A 194 24.99 22.87 -7.03
CA TYR A 194 23.87 23.59 -6.45
C TYR A 194 22.67 22.65 -6.32
N GLY A 195 21.73 23.02 -5.46
CA GLY A 195 20.41 22.40 -5.35
C GLY A 195 20.27 21.61 -4.07
N GLU A 196 19.55 20.49 -4.14
CA GLU A 196 19.27 19.64 -2.99
C GLU A 196 19.21 18.13 -3.31
N VAL A 197 19.39 17.29 -2.29
CA VAL A 197 19.16 15.84 -2.23
C VAL A 197 18.08 15.54 -1.18
N GLU A 198 17.13 14.66 -1.50
CA GLU A 198 16.23 14.08 -0.49
C GLU A 198 16.23 12.56 -0.68
N ASP A 199 16.23 11.81 0.42
CA ASP A 199 16.18 10.35 0.44
C ASP A 199 14.93 9.84 1.14
N TYR A 200 14.30 8.79 0.60
CA TYR A 200 13.05 8.28 1.14
C TYR A 200 13.07 6.78 1.29
N MET A 201 12.81 6.28 2.50
CA MET A 201 12.40 4.89 2.67
C MET A 201 10.97 4.70 2.18
N ILE A 202 10.81 3.85 1.18
CA ILE A 202 9.53 3.53 0.56
C ILE A 202 9.17 2.07 0.76
N LYS A 203 7.86 1.77 0.63
CA LYS A 203 7.35 0.41 0.62
C LYS A 203 6.56 0.14 -0.65
N ILE A 204 6.91 -0.96 -1.30
CA ILE A 204 6.18 -1.45 -2.47
C ILE A 204 5.25 -2.56 -2.02
N LEU A 205 4.03 -2.52 -2.54
CA LEU A 205 2.96 -3.44 -2.22
C LEU A 205 2.74 -4.39 -3.40
N CYS A 206 2.45 -5.66 -3.11
CA CYS A 206 1.90 -6.53 -4.15
C CYS A 206 0.53 -6.02 -4.59
N LEU A 207 0.17 -6.25 -5.85
CA LEU A 207 -1.14 -5.84 -6.37
C LEU A 207 -2.20 -6.89 -5.98
N PRO A 208 -3.24 -6.54 -5.21
CA PRO A 208 -4.35 -7.47 -4.96
C PRO A 208 -5.02 -7.93 -6.24
N PRO A 209 -5.34 -9.23 -6.38
CA PRO A 209 -6.18 -9.69 -7.47
C PRO A 209 -7.58 -9.10 -7.35
N ASN A 210 -8.31 -9.09 -8.47
CA ASN A 210 -9.73 -8.73 -8.47
C ASN A 210 -10.53 -9.70 -7.58
N ALA A 211 -11.63 -9.21 -7.01
CA ALA A 211 -12.56 -10.07 -6.28
C ALA A 211 -13.06 -11.21 -7.20
N PRO A 212 -13.22 -12.45 -6.70
CA PRO A 212 -13.77 -13.54 -7.49
C PRO A 212 -15.15 -13.18 -8.03
N LEU A 213 -15.35 -13.42 -9.33
CA LEU A 213 -16.63 -13.21 -9.99
C LEU A 213 -17.49 -14.46 -9.82
N VAL A 214 -18.65 -14.30 -9.20
CA VAL A 214 -19.62 -15.39 -9.04
C VAL A 214 -20.20 -15.75 -10.40
N GLY A 215 -20.01 -16.99 -10.80
CA GLY A 215 -20.56 -17.60 -12.02
C GLY A 215 -21.81 -18.42 -11.73
N GLU A 216 -21.92 -19.54 -12.43
CA GLU A 216 -23.05 -20.46 -12.28
C GLU A 216 -23.12 -21.05 -10.87
N ILE A 217 -24.31 -21.00 -10.28
CA ILE A 217 -24.62 -21.63 -8.99
C ILE A 217 -25.51 -22.84 -9.28
N THR A 218 -25.09 -24.01 -8.79
CA THR A 218 -25.93 -25.22 -8.78
C THR A 218 -26.46 -25.44 -7.38
N ASN A 219 -27.77 -25.39 -7.22
CA ASN A 219 -28.43 -25.63 -5.94
C ASN A 219 -28.59 -27.13 -5.65
N PRO A 220 -28.57 -27.55 -4.38
CA PRO A 220 -28.90 -28.92 -3.99
C PRO A 220 -30.35 -29.27 -4.32
N THR A 221 -30.57 -30.52 -4.73
CA THR A 221 -31.90 -31.11 -4.95
C THR A 221 -32.36 -31.91 -3.73
N CYS A 222 -33.58 -32.46 -3.74
CA CYS A 222 -34.01 -33.38 -2.68
C CYS A 222 -33.17 -34.66 -2.57
N GLU A 223 -32.47 -35.04 -3.64
CA GLU A 223 -31.59 -36.21 -3.70
C GLU A 223 -30.16 -35.87 -3.28
N GLY A 224 -29.68 -34.67 -3.62
CA GLY A 224 -28.33 -34.20 -3.33
C GLY A 224 -28.29 -33.10 -2.28
N THR A 225 -27.63 -33.33 -1.15
CA THR A 225 -27.66 -32.39 -0.01
C THR A 225 -26.74 -31.16 -0.16
N THR A 226 -25.93 -31.09 -1.22
CA THR A 226 -24.96 -30.00 -1.42
C THR A 226 -25.04 -29.39 -2.82
N GLY A 227 -24.77 -28.09 -2.92
CA GLY A 227 -24.63 -27.33 -4.15
C GLY A 227 -23.18 -27.05 -4.53
N SER A 228 -23.01 -26.23 -5.56
CA SER A 228 -21.71 -25.75 -6.05
C SER A 228 -21.80 -24.35 -6.63
N VAL A 229 -20.65 -23.70 -6.78
CA VAL A 229 -20.51 -22.42 -7.47
C VAL A 229 -19.26 -22.41 -8.34
N VAL A 230 -19.38 -21.88 -9.56
CA VAL A 230 -18.24 -21.54 -10.42
C VAL A 230 -17.76 -20.14 -10.05
N LEU A 231 -16.46 -19.98 -9.79
CA LEU A 231 -15.83 -18.69 -9.53
C LEU A 231 -14.87 -18.37 -10.68
N ASN A 232 -15.04 -17.18 -11.26
CA ASN A 232 -14.27 -16.70 -12.41
C ASN A 232 -13.44 -15.47 -12.05
N GLY A 233 -12.59 -15.02 -12.98
CA GLY A 233 -11.75 -13.83 -12.79
C GLY A 233 -10.61 -14.04 -11.79
N LEU A 234 -10.22 -15.29 -11.56
CA LEU A 234 -9.09 -15.65 -10.69
C LEU A 234 -7.75 -15.36 -11.40
N PRO A 235 -6.62 -15.27 -10.67
CA PRO A 235 -5.30 -15.07 -11.27
C PRO A 235 -4.99 -16.11 -12.36
N GLU A 236 -4.62 -15.64 -13.56
CA GLU A 236 -4.26 -16.52 -14.69
C GLU A 236 -2.94 -17.26 -14.47
N ALA A 237 -2.00 -16.61 -13.77
CA ALA A 237 -0.66 -17.13 -13.50
C ALA A 237 -0.41 -17.29 -12.00
N GLY A 238 0.48 -18.22 -11.67
CA GLY A 238 0.83 -18.54 -10.28
C GLY A 238 -0.21 -19.44 -9.61
N MET A 239 0.17 -19.94 -8.43
CA MET A 239 -0.78 -20.60 -7.54
C MET A 239 -1.53 -19.54 -6.74
N TRP A 240 -2.83 -19.70 -6.64
CA TRP A 240 -3.67 -18.88 -5.78
C TRP A 240 -4.28 -19.71 -4.66
N THR A 241 -4.71 -19.02 -3.61
CA THR A 241 -5.37 -19.58 -2.44
C THR A 241 -6.71 -18.89 -2.25
N LEU A 242 -7.80 -19.64 -2.33
CA LEU A 242 -9.16 -19.15 -2.22
C LEU A 242 -9.69 -19.47 -0.82
N THR A 243 -10.22 -18.46 -0.14
CA THR A 243 -10.76 -18.61 1.22
C THR A 243 -12.27 -18.37 1.18
N ARG A 244 -13.03 -19.39 1.60
CA ARG A 244 -14.48 -19.31 1.76
C ARG A 244 -14.82 -18.73 3.13
N LEU A 245 -15.71 -17.75 3.16
CA LEU A 245 -16.29 -17.20 4.37
C LEU A 245 -17.75 -17.70 4.49
N PRO A 246 -18.24 -17.96 5.71
CA PRO A 246 -17.63 -17.63 7.01
C PRO A 246 -16.73 -18.72 7.62
N ASP A 247 -16.63 -19.90 7.01
CA ASP A 247 -15.94 -21.05 7.63
C ASP A 247 -14.41 -21.06 7.49
N ASN A 248 -13.85 -20.10 6.75
CA ASN A 248 -12.43 -19.96 6.42
C ASN A 248 -11.84 -21.21 5.74
N THR A 249 -12.67 -21.96 5.01
CA THR A 249 -12.18 -23.11 4.24
C THR A 249 -11.28 -22.63 3.11
N VAL A 250 -10.10 -23.23 3.01
CA VAL A 250 -9.08 -22.85 2.01
C VAL A 250 -9.04 -23.87 0.88
N THR A 251 -9.04 -23.38 -0.37
CA THR A 251 -8.82 -24.17 -1.59
C THR A 251 -7.69 -23.55 -2.39
N THR A 252 -6.68 -24.33 -2.78
CA THR A 252 -5.61 -23.86 -3.66
C THR A 252 -5.87 -24.26 -5.10
N GLY A 253 -5.37 -23.47 -6.05
CA GLY A 253 -5.53 -23.76 -7.46
C GLY A 253 -4.67 -22.89 -8.36
N THR A 254 -4.87 -23.06 -9.66
CA THR A 254 -4.25 -22.28 -10.72
C THR A 254 -5.28 -21.98 -11.81
N GLY A 255 -5.02 -20.97 -12.63
CA GLY A 255 -5.88 -20.60 -13.75
C GLY A 255 -7.08 -19.73 -13.36
N PRO A 256 -7.83 -19.24 -14.36
CA PRO A 256 -8.76 -18.12 -14.18
C PRO A 256 -10.13 -18.48 -13.61
N THR A 257 -10.42 -19.78 -13.42
CA THR A 257 -11.72 -20.26 -12.98
C THR A 257 -11.59 -21.53 -12.13
N THR A 258 -12.53 -21.73 -11.21
CA THR A 258 -12.63 -22.95 -10.40
C THR A 258 -14.08 -23.21 -9.99
N THR A 259 -14.41 -24.47 -9.68
CA THR A 259 -15.72 -24.84 -9.15
C THR A 259 -15.58 -25.31 -7.70
N ILE A 260 -16.24 -24.61 -6.79
CA ILE A 260 -16.35 -25.02 -5.38
C ILE A 260 -17.62 -25.84 -5.22
N SER A 261 -17.47 -27.13 -4.90
CA SER A 261 -18.57 -28.08 -4.71
C SER A 261 -18.71 -28.48 -3.25
N GLY A 262 -19.80 -29.17 -2.89
CA GLY A 262 -20.02 -29.63 -1.53
C GLY A 262 -20.43 -28.51 -0.59
N LEU A 263 -21.14 -27.50 -1.10
CA LEU A 263 -21.67 -26.40 -0.30
C LEU A 263 -23.04 -26.76 0.26
N ASP A 264 -23.17 -26.76 1.58
CA ASP A 264 -24.48 -26.86 2.22
C ASP A 264 -25.33 -25.61 1.91
N PRO A 265 -26.67 -25.67 2.08
CA PRO A 265 -27.50 -24.48 1.99
C PRO A 265 -27.04 -23.38 2.95
N GLY A 266 -26.82 -22.19 2.43
CA GLY A 266 -26.18 -21.10 3.16
C GLY A 266 -25.80 -19.93 2.26
N THR A 267 -25.19 -18.90 2.86
CA THR A 267 -24.65 -17.75 2.14
C THR A 267 -23.15 -17.70 2.36
N TYR A 268 -22.40 -17.63 1.26
CA TYR A 268 -20.96 -17.65 1.24
C TYR A 268 -20.40 -16.44 0.49
N THR A 269 -19.20 -16.01 0.87
CA THR A 269 -18.38 -15.12 0.05
C THR A 269 -16.98 -15.71 -0.06
N PHE A 270 -16.24 -15.28 -1.07
CA PHE A 270 -14.92 -15.83 -1.37
C PHE A 270 -13.91 -14.71 -1.57
N THR A 271 -12.76 -14.83 -0.91
CA THR A 271 -11.57 -14.01 -1.22
C THR A 271 -10.54 -14.87 -1.91
N ILE A 272 -9.65 -14.24 -2.69
CA ILE A 272 -8.54 -14.94 -3.34
C ILE A 272 -7.22 -14.25 -3.05
N THR A 273 -6.23 -15.04 -2.66
CA THR A 273 -4.85 -14.64 -2.41
C THR A 273 -3.98 -15.11 -3.57
N ASN A 274 -3.24 -14.20 -4.21
CA ASN A 274 -2.34 -14.54 -5.31
C ASN A 274 -1.01 -15.15 -4.82
N ALA A 275 -0.12 -15.49 -5.75
CA ALA A 275 1.18 -16.07 -5.44
C ALA A 275 2.10 -15.14 -4.63
N ASP A 276 1.91 -13.82 -4.76
CA ASP A 276 2.65 -12.79 -4.04
C ASP A 276 2.11 -12.54 -2.62
N GLY A 277 1.05 -13.25 -2.21
CA GLY A 277 0.46 -13.17 -0.88
C GLY A 277 -0.61 -12.07 -0.72
N CYS A 278 -0.97 -11.38 -1.80
CA CYS A 278 -1.97 -10.32 -1.78
C CYS A 278 -3.39 -10.86 -1.94
N THR A 279 -4.31 -10.39 -1.10
CA THR A 279 -5.70 -10.88 -1.02
C THR A 279 -6.70 -9.89 -1.58
N SER A 280 -7.64 -10.37 -2.39
CA SER A 280 -8.73 -9.59 -2.97
C SER A 280 -9.75 -9.11 -1.93
N GLN A 281 -10.62 -8.19 -2.35
CA GLN A 281 -11.92 -8.00 -1.69
C GLN A 281 -12.79 -9.28 -1.80
N PRO A 282 -13.78 -9.49 -0.91
CA PRO A 282 -14.73 -10.59 -1.05
C PRO A 282 -15.55 -10.51 -2.33
N SER A 283 -15.93 -11.66 -2.87
CA SER A 283 -16.92 -11.78 -3.93
C SER A 283 -18.29 -11.23 -3.51
N SER A 284 -19.20 -11.09 -4.48
CA SER A 284 -20.63 -11.00 -4.16
C SER A 284 -21.12 -12.27 -3.44
N ASP A 285 -22.28 -12.18 -2.79
CA ASP A 285 -22.89 -13.29 -2.08
C ASP A 285 -23.20 -14.46 -3.02
N VAL A 286 -22.77 -15.65 -2.60
CA VAL A 286 -23.16 -16.93 -3.18
C VAL A 286 -24.20 -17.54 -2.26
N VAL A 287 -25.45 -17.53 -2.70
CA VAL A 287 -26.57 -18.11 -1.95
C VAL A 287 -26.85 -19.51 -2.49
N ILE A 288 -26.58 -20.51 -1.67
CA ILE A 288 -26.97 -21.89 -1.91
C ILE A 288 -28.30 -22.11 -1.19
N SER A 289 -29.34 -22.40 -1.95
CA SER A 289 -30.69 -22.67 -1.43
C SER A 289 -31.15 -24.04 -1.90
N LEU A 290 -31.86 -24.80 -1.06
CA LEU A 290 -32.51 -26.02 -1.53
C LEU A 290 -33.47 -25.68 -2.66
N ASP A 291 -33.22 -26.28 -3.83
CA ASP A 291 -34.12 -26.26 -4.96
C ASP A 291 -34.65 -27.69 -5.14
N PRO A 292 -35.83 -28.01 -4.60
CA PRO A 292 -36.40 -29.36 -4.72
C PRO A 292 -36.71 -29.76 -6.17
N GLY A 293 -36.45 -28.88 -7.14
CA GLY A 293 -36.86 -29.01 -8.52
C GLY A 293 -38.33 -28.61 -8.70
N SER A 294 -38.84 -28.80 -9.91
CA SER A 294 -40.26 -28.66 -10.18
C SER A 294 -41.06 -29.66 -9.35
N THR A 295 -42.04 -29.18 -8.59
CA THR A 295 -42.96 -30.05 -7.84
C THR A 295 -43.68 -31.00 -8.82
N PRO A 296 -43.69 -32.33 -8.57
CA PRO A 296 -44.44 -33.25 -9.40
C PRO A 296 -45.93 -32.91 -9.37
N SER A 297 -46.58 -32.99 -10.52
CA SER A 297 -48.02 -32.80 -10.69
C SER A 297 -48.69 -34.11 -11.10
N VAL A 298 -49.83 -34.40 -10.48
CA VAL A 298 -50.72 -35.50 -10.85
C VAL A 298 -51.90 -34.88 -11.60
N ILE A 299 -52.12 -35.31 -12.83
CA ILE A 299 -53.31 -35.01 -13.63
C ILE A 299 -54.19 -36.27 -13.60
N ILE A 300 -55.45 -36.11 -13.25
CA ILE A 300 -56.44 -37.20 -13.28
C ILE A 300 -57.52 -36.85 -14.28
N THR A 301 -57.74 -37.75 -15.24
CA THR A 301 -58.85 -37.69 -16.20
C THR A 301 -59.92 -38.69 -15.77
N ASP A 302 -61.16 -38.24 -15.66
CA ASP A 302 -62.28 -39.12 -15.31
C ASP A 302 -62.50 -40.19 -16.40
N PRO A 303 -62.66 -41.47 -16.04
CA PRO A 303 -63.01 -42.52 -17.01
C PRO A 303 -64.41 -42.30 -17.58
N GLU A 304 -64.71 -42.93 -18.72
CA GLU A 304 -66.06 -42.90 -19.28
C GLU A 304 -67.12 -43.44 -18.27
N PRO A 305 -68.31 -42.82 -18.18
CA PRO A 305 -69.35 -43.26 -17.25
C PRO A 305 -69.80 -44.71 -17.53
N VAL A 306 -69.89 -45.52 -16.48
CA VAL A 306 -70.32 -46.92 -16.57
C VAL A 306 -71.64 -47.14 -15.81
N CYS A 307 -72.59 -47.84 -16.43
CA CYS A 307 -73.84 -48.26 -15.75
C CYS A 307 -73.63 -49.57 -14.96
N ALA A 308 -74.28 -49.69 -13.80
CA ALA A 308 -74.28 -50.93 -13.03
C ALA A 308 -74.85 -52.10 -13.87
N PRO A 309 -74.22 -53.30 -13.87
CA PRO A 309 -73.16 -53.76 -12.96
C PRO A 309 -71.72 -53.56 -13.46
N GLY A 310 -71.47 -52.75 -14.49
CA GLY A 310 -70.13 -52.51 -15.01
C GLY A 310 -69.24 -51.72 -14.03
N THR A 311 -67.92 -51.83 -14.21
CA THR A 311 -66.88 -51.16 -13.41
C THR A 311 -66.00 -50.29 -14.31
N ALA A 312 -65.55 -49.14 -13.81
CA ALA A 312 -64.52 -48.33 -14.48
C ALA A 312 -63.12 -48.85 -14.10
N ASP A 313 -62.19 -48.86 -15.06
CA ASP A 313 -60.79 -49.21 -14.82
C ASP A 313 -59.98 -47.93 -14.53
N LEU A 314 -59.58 -47.76 -13.27
CA LEU A 314 -58.77 -46.61 -12.84
C LEU A 314 -57.28 -46.80 -13.10
N THR A 315 -56.85 -47.97 -13.58
CA THR A 315 -55.45 -48.28 -13.87
C THR A 315 -55.03 -47.96 -15.30
N ALA A 316 -55.97 -47.53 -16.15
CA ALA A 316 -55.72 -47.20 -17.54
C ALA A 316 -54.79 -45.99 -17.69
N GLU A 317 -53.90 -46.03 -18.68
CA GLU A 317 -52.86 -45.01 -18.89
C GLU A 317 -53.45 -43.62 -19.19
N GLU A 318 -54.61 -43.56 -19.85
CA GLU A 318 -55.33 -42.30 -20.09
C GLU A 318 -55.78 -41.57 -18.81
N ILE A 319 -55.96 -42.29 -17.69
CA ILE A 319 -56.44 -41.72 -16.42
C ILE A 319 -55.39 -40.78 -15.82
N THR A 320 -54.11 -41.11 -15.96
CA THR A 320 -53.00 -40.32 -15.40
C THR A 320 -52.15 -39.62 -16.45
N SER A 321 -52.56 -39.67 -17.72
CA SER A 321 -51.85 -39.04 -18.84
C SER A 321 -51.64 -37.54 -18.61
N GLY A 322 -50.41 -37.08 -18.87
CA GLY A 322 -49.99 -35.69 -18.63
C GLY A 322 -49.49 -35.40 -17.20
N SER A 323 -49.56 -36.38 -16.29
CA SER A 323 -48.86 -36.29 -15.00
C SER A 323 -47.34 -36.28 -15.19
N THR A 324 -46.62 -35.88 -14.16
CA THR A 324 -45.14 -35.95 -14.14
C THR A 324 -44.68 -37.40 -14.37
N GLU A 325 -43.60 -37.58 -15.13
CA GLU A 325 -43.02 -38.90 -15.39
C GLU A 325 -42.56 -39.58 -14.09
N ASP A 326 -42.47 -40.92 -14.11
CA ASP A 326 -41.98 -41.77 -13.00
C ASP A 326 -42.77 -41.69 -11.68
N LEU A 327 -44.00 -41.21 -11.70
CA LEU A 327 -44.89 -41.27 -10.54
C LEU A 327 -45.35 -42.71 -10.24
N ILE A 328 -45.35 -43.05 -8.95
CA ILE A 328 -45.83 -44.35 -8.45
C ILE A 328 -47.28 -44.20 -8.00
N TYR A 329 -48.21 -44.86 -8.69
CA TYR A 329 -49.62 -44.88 -8.35
C TYR A 329 -49.98 -46.10 -7.50
N SER A 330 -50.80 -45.91 -6.47
CA SER A 330 -51.37 -46.99 -5.65
C SER A 330 -52.89 -46.90 -5.72
N TYR A 331 -53.53 -48.00 -6.13
CA TYR A 331 -54.98 -48.11 -6.27
C TYR A 331 -55.56 -48.93 -5.12
N TRP A 332 -56.69 -48.48 -4.58
CA TRP A 332 -57.36 -49.10 -3.44
C TRP A 332 -58.77 -49.50 -3.84
N THR A 333 -59.21 -50.69 -3.40
CA THR A 333 -60.54 -51.27 -3.66
C THR A 333 -61.45 -51.16 -2.46
#